data_AF-A0A923CR02-F1
#
_entry.id   AF-A0A923CR02-F1
#
_cell.length_a   1.000
_cell.length_b   1.000
_cell.length_c   1.000
_cell.angle_alpha   90.00
_cell.angle_beta   90.00
_cell.angle_gamma   90.00
#
_symmetry.space_group_name_H-M   'P 1'
#
loop_
_entity.id
_entity.type
_entity.pdbx_description
1 polymer ?
#
loop_
_entity_poly.entity_id
_entity_poly.type
_entity_poly.pdbx_seq_one_letter_code
_entity_poly.pdbx_strand_id
1 'polypeptide(L)'
;MRHEALALFEQGIKSRYELDVIIGIDEAGRGALAGPVYAGACAITDPQGTMFINDSKLLSQRQREQAFELLPAHALFATGSSTTAEIDADGILRATYRAMEKALLLLLPAVRQHWGIGSRIGVVVDGSLLPPFLEHEEHLIAMAIIDADATVLSVAGASIAAKVSRDAAMRVMARHIHGYGFEGNVGYGTREHIQALRTRGPSGEHRRTFVVRQLVETEESLLGRTAQPSARKRR
;
A
#
# COMPACT_ATOMS: atom_id res chain seq x y z
N MET A 1 16.26 5.25 -17.95
CA MET A 1 15.89 3.88 -18.38
C MET A 1 14.61 3.35 -17.73
N ARG A 2 14.49 3.17 -16.40
CA ARG A 2 13.22 2.65 -15.81
C ARG A 2 12.10 3.69 -15.69
N HIS A 3 12.36 4.86 -15.12
CA HIS A 3 11.37 5.96 -15.06
C HIS A 3 10.71 6.28 -16.41
N GLU A 4 11.52 6.44 -17.45
CA GLU A 4 11.04 6.70 -18.82
C GLU A 4 10.11 5.59 -19.33
N ALA A 5 10.36 4.34 -18.96
CA ALA A 5 9.49 3.22 -19.32
C ALA A 5 8.12 3.31 -18.62
N LEU A 6 8.09 3.70 -17.34
CA LEU A 6 6.84 3.93 -16.61
C LEU A 6 6.04 5.08 -17.24
N ALA A 7 6.72 6.19 -17.54
CA ALA A 7 6.10 7.36 -18.17
C ALA A 7 5.57 7.03 -19.58
N LEU A 8 6.33 6.26 -20.36
CA LEU A 8 5.93 5.85 -21.72
C LEU A 8 4.72 4.90 -21.69
N PHE A 9 4.70 3.94 -20.77
CA PHE A 9 3.56 3.03 -20.63
C PHE A 9 2.30 3.77 -20.21
N GLU A 10 2.40 4.68 -19.23
CA GLU A 10 1.29 5.55 -18.84
C GLU A 10 0.79 6.42 -20.01
N GLN A 11 1.71 6.98 -20.81
CA GLN A 11 1.35 7.71 -22.02
C GLN A 11 0.63 6.85 -23.07
N GLY A 12 0.98 5.56 -23.15
CA GLY A 12 0.27 4.57 -23.97
C GLY A 12 -1.18 4.38 -23.51
N ILE A 13 -1.41 4.27 -22.20
CA ILE A 13 -2.77 4.18 -21.62
C ILE A 13 -3.55 5.46 -21.94
N LYS A 14 -2.97 6.64 -21.69
CA LYS A 14 -3.63 7.92 -21.97
C LYS A 14 -4.03 8.04 -23.43
N SER A 15 -3.13 7.72 -24.35
CA SER A 15 -3.41 7.75 -25.79
C SER A 15 -4.50 6.76 -26.21
N ARG A 16 -4.49 5.54 -25.64
CA ARG A 16 -5.44 4.48 -25.99
C ARG A 16 -6.88 4.80 -25.59
N TYR A 17 -7.06 5.46 -24.44
CA TYR A 17 -8.38 5.76 -23.86
C TYR A 17 -8.77 7.23 -23.95
N GLU A 18 -7.96 8.03 -24.64
CA GLU A 18 -8.12 9.48 -24.82
C GLU A 18 -8.25 10.19 -23.47
N LEU A 19 -7.31 9.93 -22.55
CA LEU A 19 -7.30 10.48 -21.20
C LEU A 19 -6.37 11.70 -21.11
N ASP A 20 -6.81 12.70 -20.37
CA ASP A 20 -5.98 13.87 -20.05
C ASP A 20 -5.01 13.57 -18.90
N VAL A 21 -5.47 12.74 -17.94
CA VAL A 21 -4.74 12.43 -16.72
C VAL A 21 -5.05 11.02 -16.24
N ILE A 22 -4.07 10.41 -15.59
CA ILE A 22 -4.23 9.16 -14.86
C ILE A 22 -4.04 9.43 -13.37
N ILE A 23 -4.94 8.89 -12.56
CA ILE A 23 -4.78 8.74 -11.11
C ILE A 23 -4.34 7.29 -10.86
N GLY A 24 -3.12 7.11 -10.38
CA GLY A 24 -2.65 5.82 -9.89
C GLY A 24 -3.08 5.60 -8.44
N ILE A 25 -3.38 4.35 -8.08
CA ILE A 25 -3.76 3.93 -6.74
C ILE A 25 -2.99 2.66 -6.34
N ASP A 26 -2.41 2.67 -5.14
CA ASP A 26 -1.73 1.51 -4.54
C ASP A 26 -1.89 1.55 -3.01
N GLU A 27 -1.66 0.42 -2.33
CA GLU A 27 -1.77 0.27 -0.89
C GLU A 27 -0.49 -0.11 -0.15
N ALA A 28 -0.45 0.19 1.14
CA ALA A 28 0.60 -0.24 2.05
C ALA A 28 0.02 -0.86 3.33
N GLY A 29 0.62 -1.98 3.74
CA GLY A 29 0.38 -2.57 5.05
C GLY A 29 -0.66 -3.67 5.12
N ARG A 30 -1.12 -4.25 3.99
CA ARG A 30 -2.10 -5.35 4.03
C ARG A 30 -1.66 -6.57 4.83
N GLY A 31 -0.39 -6.95 4.75
CA GLY A 31 0.18 -8.09 5.47
C GLY A 31 0.67 -7.82 6.91
N ALA A 32 0.49 -6.60 7.43
CA ALA A 32 0.91 -6.29 8.79
C ALA A 32 -0.01 -6.92 9.83
N LEU A 33 0.54 -7.31 10.98
CA LEU A 33 -0.23 -7.80 12.13
C LEU A 33 -0.81 -6.64 12.97
N ALA A 34 -0.22 -5.46 12.85
CA ALA A 34 -0.62 -4.27 13.60
C ALA A 34 -0.70 -3.01 12.73
N GLY A 35 -1.54 -2.09 13.19
CA GLY A 35 -1.77 -0.79 12.60
C GLY A 35 -2.66 -0.80 11.34
N PRO A 36 -2.95 0.39 10.81
CA PRO A 36 -3.87 0.57 9.70
C PRO A 36 -3.33 0.04 8.37
N VAL A 37 -4.24 -0.11 7.41
CA VAL A 37 -3.91 -0.16 5.98
C VAL A 37 -4.04 1.25 5.42
N TYR A 38 -3.09 1.65 4.58
CA TYR A 38 -3.11 2.93 3.89
C TYR A 38 -3.22 2.69 2.39
N ALA A 39 -3.84 3.60 1.68
CA ALA A 39 -3.76 3.72 0.23
C ALA A 39 -3.29 5.11 -0.14
N GLY A 40 -2.57 5.19 -1.26
CA GLY A 40 -2.21 6.43 -1.92
C GLY A 40 -3.00 6.57 -3.21
N ALA A 41 -3.32 7.80 -3.57
CA ALA A 41 -3.78 8.18 -4.90
C ALA A 41 -2.83 9.27 -5.41
N CYS A 42 -2.39 9.19 -6.66
CA CYS A 42 -1.41 10.14 -7.21
C CYS A 42 -1.68 10.42 -8.70
N ALA A 43 -1.55 11.68 -9.11
CA ALA A 43 -1.61 12.14 -10.48
C ALA A 43 -0.38 13.01 -10.79
N ILE A 44 0.36 12.64 -11.82
CA ILE A 44 1.61 13.32 -12.19
C ILE A 44 1.31 14.61 -12.97
N THR A 45 1.74 15.75 -12.46
CA THR A 45 1.60 17.06 -13.12
C THR A 45 2.81 17.40 -14.00
N ASP A 46 3.99 16.89 -13.65
CA ASP A 46 5.22 17.08 -14.40
C ASP A 46 6.02 15.77 -14.51
N PRO A 47 5.83 14.99 -15.60
CA PRO A 47 6.55 13.74 -15.79
C PRO A 47 8.06 13.89 -15.91
N GLN A 48 8.58 15.04 -16.34
CA GLN A 48 10.02 15.22 -16.57
C GLN A 48 10.79 15.35 -15.25
N GLY A 49 10.17 15.94 -14.23
CA GLY A 49 10.77 16.09 -12.91
C GLY A 49 10.71 14.83 -12.02
N THR A 50 10.10 13.73 -12.47
CA THR A 50 9.81 12.57 -11.61
C THR A 50 10.85 11.45 -11.64
N MET A 51 12.11 11.75 -12.01
CA MET A 51 13.19 10.74 -12.03
C MET A 51 13.44 10.05 -10.67
N PHE A 52 13.00 10.66 -9.57
CA PHE A 52 13.04 10.08 -8.23
C PHE A 52 11.96 9.02 -7.98
N ILE A 53 10.89 9.00 -8.78
CA ILE A 53 9.85 7.98 -8.77
C ILE A 53 10.37 6.80 -9.60
N ASN A 54 10.75 5.74 -8.89
CA ASN A 54 11.19 4.48 -9.45
C ASN A 54 10.52 3.36 -8.65
N ASP A 55 10.68 2.10 -9.08
CA ASP A 55 10.11 0.93 -8.40
C ASP A 55 10.33 1.01 -6.88
N SER A 56 9.22 1.19 -6.15
CA SER A 56 9.22 1.53 -4.73
C SER A 56 9.79 0.38 -3.88
N LYS A 57 9.85 -0.85 -4.42
CA LYS A 57 10.44 -2.05 -3.81
C LYS A 57 11.96 -2.04 -3.89
N LEU A 58 12.56 -1.28 -4.81
CA LEU A 58 14.01 -1.10 -4.96
C LEU A 58 14.55 0.10 -4.18
N LEU A 59 13.68 1.03 -3.80
CA LEU A 59 14.05 2.18 -3.00
C LEU A 59 14.25 1.76 -1.54
N SER A 60 15.40 2.13 -0.98
CA SER A 60 15.61 2.11 0.47
C SER A 60 14.58 3.02 1.16
N GLN A 61 14.38 2.83 2.47
CA GLN A 61 13.49 3.70 3.25
C GLN A 61 13.84 5.18 3.08
N ARG A 62 15.12 5.53 3.17
CA ARG A 62 15.61 6.90 3.01
C ARG A 62 15.30 7.46 1.62
N GLN A 63 15.51 6.66 0.57
CA GLN A 63 15.19 7.09 -0.79
C GLN A 63 13.68 7.31 -0.99
N ARG A 64 12.83 6.47 -0.38
CA ARG A 64 11.37 6.68 -0.40
C ARG A 64 10.95 7.95 0.33
N GLU A 65 11.55 8.23 1.49
CA GLU A 65 11.27 9.47 2.24
C GLU A 65 11.69 10.71 1.43
N GLN A 66 12.86 10.69 0.77
CA GLN A 66 13.29 11.76 -0.13
C GLN A 66 12.36 11.90 -1.34
N ALA A 67 11.94 10.79 -1.96
CA ALA A 67 11.00 10.81 -3.05
C ALA A 67 9.64 11.41 -2.63
N PHE A 68 9.16 11.07 -1.44
CA PHE A 68 7.94 11.61 -0.87
C PHE A 68 8.01 13.12 -0.64
N GLU A 69 9.15 13.64 -0.18
CA GLU A 69 9.38 15.08 -0.03
C GLU A 69 9.36 15.84 -1.37
N LEU A 70 9.76 15.17 -2.47
CA LEU A 70 9.78 15.75 -3.81
C LEU A 70 8.44 15.63 -4.55
N LEU A 71 7.56 14.70 -4.16
CA LEU A 71 6.27 14.46 -4.82
C LEU A 71 5.43 15.73 -5.04
N PRO A 72 5.22 16.62 -4.03
CA PRO A 72 4.34 17.79 -4.19
C PRO A 72 4.76 18.75 -5.31
N ALA A 73 6.04 18.74 -5.72
CA ALA A 73 6.52 19.61 -6.79
C ALA A 73 6.17 19.09 -8.19
N HIS A 74 5.85 17.80 -8.33
CA HIS A 74 5.67 17.14 -9.64
C HIS A 74 4.39 16.29 -9.74
N ALA A 75 3.62 16.21 -8.66
CA ALA A 75 2.39 15.42 -8.60
C ALA A 75 1.40 16.00 -7.58
N LEU A 76 0.12 15.76 -7.84
CA LEU A 76 -0.94 15.85 -6.84
C LEU A 76 -1.13 14.47 -6.24
N PHE A 77 -1.19 14.38 -4.91
CA PHE A 77 -1.47 13.10 -4.25
C PHE A 77 -2.30 13.29 -2.99
N ALA A 78 -2.97 12.23 -2.58
CA ALA A 78 -3.65 12.12 -1.30
C ALA A 78 -3.47 10.72 -0.74
N THR A 79 -3.72 10.57 0.56
CA THR A 79 -3.71 9.26 1.23
C THR A 79 -5.00 9.04 1.99
N GLY A 80 -5.43 7.79 2.02
CA GLY A 80 -6.57 7.32 2.79
C GLY A 80 -6.15 6.15 3.64
N SER A 81 -6.86 5.89 4.73
CA SER A 81 -6.54 4.77 5.62
C SER A 81 -7.79 4.12 6.21
N SER A 82 -7.61 2.86 6.60
CA SER A 82 -8.58 2.12 7.40
C SER A 82 -7.88 1.54 8.63
N THR A 83 -8.48 1.78 9.78
CA THR A 83 -8.04 1.39 11.11
C THR A 83 -8.06 -0.13 11.30
N THR A 84 -7.40 -0.61 12.35
CA THR A 84 -7.43 -2.02 12.76
C THR A 84 -8.85 -2.49 13.08
N ALA A 85 -9.67 -1.63 13.69
CA ALA A 85 -11.07 -1.91 13.97
C ALA A 85 -11.90 -2.09 12.69
N GLU A 86 -11.73 -1.22 11.68
CA GLU A 86 -12.38 -1.38 10.36
C GLU A 86 -11.88 -2.67 9.66
N ILE A 87 -10.60 -3.01 9.78
CA ILE A 87 -10.04 -4.24 9.20
C ILE A 87 -10.63 -5.49 9.86
N ASP A 88 -10.72 -5.53 11.18
CA ASP A 88 -11.29 -6.67 11.90
C ASP A 88 -12.80 -6.80 11.67
N ALA A 89 -13.52 -5.68 11.44
CA ALA A 89 -14.95 -5.70 11.18
C ALA A 89 -15.30 -6.16 9.76
N ASP A 90 -14.59 -5.68 8.74
CA ASP A 90 -14.97 -5.85 7.33
C ASP A 90 -14.04 -6.78 6.54
N GLY A 91 -12.92 -7.16 7.14
CA GLY A 91 -11.84 -7.89 6.49
C GLY A 91 -10.92 -6.97 5.68
N ILE A 92 -9.68 -7.45 5.46
CA ILE A 92 -8.61 -6.64 4.87
C ILE A 92 -8.91 -6.14 3.46
N LEU A 93 -9.62 -6.93 2.64
CA LEU A 93 -9.93 -6.54 1.27
C LEU A 93 -10.85 -5.30 1.22
N ARG A 94 -11.96 -5.34 1.97
CA ARG A 94 -12.91 -4.23 2.04
C ARG A 94 -12.30 -3.00 2.71
N ALA A 95 -11.52 -3.19 3.77
CA ALA A 95 -10.80 -2.11 4.42
C ALA A 95 -9.77 -1.44 3.48
N THR A 96 -9.12 -2.22 2.61
CA THR A 96 -8.22 -1.69 1.57
C THR A 96 -9.00 -0.84 0.56
N TYR A 97 -10.13 -1.33 0.05
CA TYR A 97 -10.98 -0.56 -0.87
C TYR A 97 -11.48 0.75 -0.25
N ARG A 98 -11.88 0.75 1.03
CA ARG A 98 -12.24 2.00 1.72
C ARG A 98 -11.08 2.98 1.84
N ALA A 99 -9.86 2.49 2.07
CA ALA A 99 -8.68 3.36 2.10
C ALA A 99 -8.41 3.97 0.72
N MET A 100 -8.54 3.18 -0.36
CA MET A 100 -8.41 3.63 -1.75
C MET A 100 -9.46 4.68 -2.11
N GLU A 101 -10.73 4.43 -1.76
CA GLU A 101 -11.84 5.36 -1.98
C GLU A 101 -11.61 6.69 -1.26
N LYS A 102 -11.22 6.66 0.03
CA LYS A 102 -10.85 7.85 0.80
C LYS A 102 -9.72 8.64 0.11
N ALA A 103 -8.68 7.96 -0.36
CA ALA A 103 -7.56 8.60 -1.06
C ALA A 103 -8.01 9.27 -2.37
N LEU A 104 -8.80 8.56 -3.18
CA LEU A 104 -9.30 9.08 -4.46
C LEU A 104 -10.21 10.29 -4.26
N LEU A 105 -11.18 10.22 -3.35
CA LEU A 105 -12.12 11.31 -3.07
C LEU A 105 -11.42 12.58 -2.59
N LEU A 106 -10.34 12.44 -1.82
CA LEU A 106 -9.53 13.57 -1.37
C LEU A 106 -8.71 14.19 -2.52
N LEU A 107 -8.26 13.39 -3.49
CA LEU A 107 -7.43 13.86 -4.60
C LEU A 107 -8.26 14.50 -5.74
N LEU A 108 -9.44 13.96 -6.03
CA LEU A 108 -10.27 14.35 -7.17
C LEU A 108 -10.52 15.87 -7.30
N PRO A 109 -10.83 16.62 -6.23
CA PRO A 109 -11.02 18.07 -6.34
C PRO A 109 -9.79 18.80 -6.88
N ALA A 110 -8.59 18.44 -6.42
CA ALA A 110 -7.35 19.07 -6.86
C ALA A 110 -7.02 18.72 -8.31
N VAL A 111 -7.26 17.46 -8.72
CA VAL A 111 -7.10 17.03 -10.12
C VAL A 111 -8.05 17.79 -11.04
N ARG A 112 -9.34 17.91 -10.68
CA ARG A 112 -10.32 18.68 -11.46
C ARG A 112 -9.99 20.17 -11.52
N GLN A 113 -9.39 20.73 -10.47
CA GLN A 113 -8.92 22.10 -10.49
C GLN A 113 -7.73 22.30 -11.44
N HIS A 114 -6.81 21.32 -11.50
CA HIS A 114 -5.61 21.41 -12.32
C HIS A 114 -5.86 21.14 -13.82
N TRP A 115 -6.62 20.08 -14.15
CA TRP A 115 -6.91 19.68 -15.54
C TRP A 115 -8.26 20.18 -16.07
N GLY A 116 -9.15 20.67 -15.21
CA GLY A 116 -10.48 21.15 -15.55
C GLY A 116 -11.59 20.13 -15.28
N ILE A 117 -12.80 20.61 -15.02
CA ILE A 117 -13.96 19.76 -14.67
C ILE A 117 -14.34 18.78 -15.78
N GLY A 118 -14.08 19.13 -17.05
CA GLY A 118 -14.36 18.28 -18.21
C GLY A 118 -13.25 17.29 -18.57
N SER A 119 -12.15 17.23 -17.79
CA SER A 119 -11.03 16.35 -18.09
C SER A 119 -11.44 14.88 -18.04
N ARG A 120 -10.96 14.08 -18.99
CA ARG A 120 -11.12 12.63 -19.02
C ARG A 120 -10.08 12.00 -18.09
N ILE A 121 -10.55 11.47 -16.95
CA ILE A 121 -9.70 10.91 -15.89
C ILE A 121 -9.70 9.39 -16.00
N GLY A 122 -8.51 8.81 -16.12
CA GLY A 122 -8.29 7.39 -15.91
C GLY A 122 -7.93 7.09 -14.45
N VAL A 123 -8.39 5.96 -13.92
CA VAL A 123 -7.96 5.45 -12.61
C VAL A 123 -7.30 4.09 -12.81
N VAL A 124 -6.03 3.98 -12.42
CA VAL A 124 -5.28 2.72 -12.48
C VAL A 124 -5.00 2.25 -11.06
N VAL A 125 -5.49 1.06 -10.73
CA VAL A 125 -5.29 0.43 -9.42
C VAL A 125 -4.26 -0.69 -9.55
N ASP A 126 -3.28 -0.75 -8.63
CA ASP A 126 -2.40 -1.91 -8.53
C ASP A 126 -3.18 -3.14 -8.04
N GLY A 127 -3.11 -4.22 -8.81
CA GLY A 127 -3.73 -5.50 -8.50
C GLY A 127 -4.59 -6.06 -9.63
N SER A 128 -5.23 -7.21 -9.34
CA SER A 128 -6.00 -7.98 -10.32
C SER A 128 -7.50 -7.70 -10.30
N LEU A 129 -7.99 -6.97 -9.30
CA LEU A 129 -9.42 -6.73 -9.09
C LEU A 129 -9.68 -5.24 -9.02
N LEU A 130 -10.68 -4.79 -9.79
CA LEU A 130 -11.15 -3.43 -9.70
C LEU A 130 -11.98 -3.26 -8.41
N PRO A 131 -11.69 -2.24 -7.59
CA PRO A 131 -12.56 -1.90 -6.46
C PRO A 131 -14.00 -1.61 -6.90
N PRO A 132 -15.04 -2.16 -6.23
CA PRO A 132 -16.43 -1.99 -6.65
C PRO A 132 -16.90 -0.52 -6.74
N PHE A 133 -16.33 0.38 -5.92
CA PHE A 133 -16.68 1.80 -5.96
C PHE A 133 -16.28 2.49 -7.28
N LEU A 134 -15.42 1.87 -8.10
CA LEU A 134 -15.03 2.37 -9.42
C LEU A 134 -15.90 1.85 -10.56
N GLU A 135 -16.76 0.86 -10.33
CA GLU A 135 -17.58 0.25 -11.38
C GLU A 135 -18.76 1.13 -11.84
N HIS A 136 -19.11 2.15 -11.06
CA HIS A 136 -20.32 2.97 -11.26
C HIS A 136 -20.03 4.45 -11.52
N GLU A 137 -18.76 4.82 -11.70
CA GLU A 137 -18.36 6.21 -11.90
C GLU A 137 -18.37 6.54 -13.39
N GLU A 138 -19.47 7.12 -13.90
CA GLU A 138 -19.67 7.44 -15.33
C GLU A 138 -18.57 8.35 -15.94
N HIS A 139 -17.86 9.10 -15.10
CA HIS A 139 -16.84 10.05 -15.52
C HIS A 139 -15.40 9.54 -15.34
N LEU A 140 -15.20 8.31 -14.85
CA LEU A 140 -13.89 7.71 -14.64
C LEU A 140 -13.72 6.47 -15.51
N ILE A 141 -12.57 6.35 -16.16
CA ILE A 141 -12.19 5.12 -16.86
C ILE A 141 -11.26 4.34 -15.93
N ALA A 142 -11.78 3.30 -15.30
CA ALA A 142 -11.08 2.58 -14.25
C ALA A 142 -10.53 1.23 -14.75
N MET A 143 -9.34 0.87 -14.29
CA MET A 143 -8.63 -0.34 -14.69
C MET A 143 -7.75 -0.86 -13.55
N ALA A 144 -7.69 -2.19 -13.42
CA ALA A 144 -6.79 -2.87 -12.50
C ALA A 144 -5.64 -3.49 -13.31
N ILE A 145 -4.40 -3.21 -12.93
CA ILE A 145 -3.20 -3.76 -13.55
C ILE A 145 -2.35 -4.42 -12.46
N ILE A 146 -1.93 -5.66 -12.71
CA ILE A 146 -1.02 -6.38 -11.81
C ILE A 146 0.38 -5.75 -11.90
N ASP A 147 0.99 -5.47 -10.75
CA ASP A 147 2.32 -4.84 -10.62
C ASP A 147 2.36 -3.48 -11.35
N ALA A 148 1.27 -2.71 -11.21
CA ALA A 148 1.13 -1.40 -11.79
C ALA A 148 2.11 -0.39 -11.17
N ASP A 149 2.52 -0.59 -9.92
CA ASP A 149 3.58 0.19 -9.25
C ASP A 149 4.93 0.11 -9.98
N ALA A 150 5.18 -0.96 -10.72
CA ALA A 150 6.39 -1.17 -11.52
C ALA A 150 6.25 -0.71 -12.98
N THR A 151 5.05 -0.36 -13.44
CA THR A 151 4.76 -0.11 -14.87
C THR A 151 4.07 1.23 -15.16
N VAL A 152 3.36 1.81 -14.19
CA VAL A 152 2.60 3.07 -14.36
C VAL A 152 3.13 4.11 -13.37
N LEU A 153 3.60 5.24 -13.90
CA LEU A 153 4.30 6.26 -13.13
C LEU A 153 3.44 6.82 -11.98
N SER A 154 2.16 7.09 -12.24
CA SER A 154 1.21 7.57 -11.24
C SER A 154 0.99 6.54 -10.12
N VAL A 155 0.97 5.24 -10.44
CA VAL A 155 0.82 4.18 -9.43
C VAL A 155 2.08 4.05 -8.60
N ALA A 156 3.27 4.16 -9.20
CA ALA A 156 4.53 4.21 -8.47
C ALA A 156 4.57 5.38 -7.47
N GLY A 157 4.07 6.57 -7.88
CA GLY A 157 3.92 7.72 -6.99
C GLY A 157 2.93 7.46 -5.85
N ALA A 158 1.79 6.81 -6.14
CA ALA A 158 0.81 6.41 -5.14
C ALA A 158 1.38 5.39 -4.13
N SER A 159 2.19 4.44 -4.59
CA SER A 159 2.89 3.45 -3.76
C SER A 159 3.80 4.13 -2.73
N ILE A 160 4.58 5.12 -3.17
CA ILE A 160 5.46 5.92 -2.30
C ILE A 160 4.61 6.67 -1.27
N ALA A 161 3.54 7.35 -1.70
CA ALA A 161 2.65 8.09 -0.82
C ALA A 161 2.02 7.20 0.27
N ALA A 162 1.51 6.02 -0.13
CA ALA A 162 0.94 5.03 0.79
C ALA A 162 1.98 4.54 1.80
N LYS A 163 3.15 4.10 1.30
CA LYS A 163 4.19 3.47 2.11
C LYS A 163 4.79 4.42 3.14
N VAL A 164 5.19 5.62 2.72
CA VAL A 164 5.84 6.59 3.61
C VAL A 164 4.86 7.10 4.66
N SER A 165 3.61 7.41 4.27
CA SER A 165 2.58 7.87 5.21
C SER A 165 2.25 6.81 6.26
N ARG A 166 2.09 5.55 5.83
CA ARG A 166 1.80 4.43 6.74
C ARG A 166 2.94 4.18 7.72
N ASP A 167 4.18 4.12 7.23
CA ASP A 167 5.34 3.86 8.09
C ASP A 167 5.56 5.01 9.08
N ALA A 168 5.31 6.26 8.68
CA ALA A 168 5.31 7.40 9.60
C ALA A 168 4.25 7.25 10.70
N ALA A 169 3.02 6.86 10.36
CA ALA A 169 1.97 6.60 11.35
C ALA A 169 2.36 5.47 12.33
N MET A 170 2.99 4.40 11.84
CA MET A 170 3.50 3.32 12.69
C MET A 170 4.60 3.78 13.64
N ARG A 171 5.51 4.66 13.19
CA ARG A 171 6.57 5.22 14.06
C ARG A 171 6.00 6.15 15.13
N VAL A 172 4.94 6.89 14.83
CA VAL A 172 4.22 7.68 15.84
C VAL A 172 3.58 6.75 16.87
N MET A 173 2.90 5.69 16.41
CA MET A 173 2.32 4.67 17.30
C MET A 173 3.34 3.99 18.21
N ALA A 174 4.54 3.70 17.69
CA ALA A 174 5.64 3.08 18.45
C ALA A 174 6.08 3.93 19.67
N ARG A 175 5.87 5.26 19.63
CA ARG A 175 6.16 6.16 20.77
C ARG A 175 5.21 5.94 21.95
N HIS A 176 4.08 5.28 21.74
CA HIS A 176 3.05 5.06 22.76
C HIS A 176 2.84 3.58 23.07
N ILE A 177 3.16 2.68 22.13
CA ILE A 177 2.96 1.24 22.27
C ILE A 177 4.31 0.53 22.20
N HIS A 178 4.85 0.22 23.38
CA HIS A 178 6.22 -0.25 23.52
C HIS A 178 6.35 -1.78 23.53
N GLY A 179 7.52 -2.24 23.06
CA GLY A 179 7.99 -3.62 23.19
C GLY A 179 7.40 -4.62 22.20
N TYR A 180 6.73 -4.14 21.16
CA TYR A 180 6.41 -4.94 19.96
C TYR A 180 7.39 -4.69 18.80
N GLY A 181 8.34 -3.76 18.96
CA GLY A 181 9.37 -3.43 17.94
C GLY A 181 8.85 -2.62 16.75
N PHE A 182 7.73 -1.91 16.91
CA PHE A 182 7.08 -1.12 15.84
C PHE A 182 7.99 -0.05 15.22
N GLU A 183 9.00 0.41 15.95
CA GLU A 183 10.03 1.35 15.49
C GLU A 183 10.78 0.82 14.26
N GLY A 184 11.00 -0.50 14.20
CA GLY A 184 11.71 -1.17 13.11
C GLY A 184 10.81 -2.00 12.21
N ASN A 185 9.94 -2.84 12.80
CA ASN A 185 9.11 -3.75 12.01
C ASN A 185 7.85 -3.11 11.43
N VAL A 186 7.49 -1.90 11.85
CA VAL A 186 6.29 -1.15 11.42
C VAL A 186 5.03 -2.03 11.37
N GLY A 187 4.86 -2.92 12.36
CA GLY A 187 3.68 -3.77 12.51
C GLY A 187 3.71 -5.09 11.73
N TYR A 188 4.74 -5.38 10.94
CA TYR A 188 4.88 -6.70 10.28
C TYR A 188 5.33 -7.77 11.28
N GLY A 189 4.94 -9.03 11.03
CA GLY A 189 5.21 -10.17 11.92
C GLY A 189 6.66 -10.67 11.89
N THR A 190 7.62 -9.85 12.33
CA THR A 190 9.00 -10.31 12.54
C THR A 190 9.08 -11.27 13.72
N ARG A 191 10.19 -12.00 13.86
CA ARG A 191 10.39 -12.92 14.99
C ARG A 191 10.24 -12.22 16.33
N GLU A 192 10.76 -11.01 16.45
CA GLU A 192 10.68 -10.17 17.64
C GLU A 192 9.23 -9.78 17.94
N HIS A 193 8.46 -9.41 16.91
CA HIS A 193 7.05 -9.04 17.05
C HIS A 193 6.20 -10.24 17.49
N ILE A 194 6.39 -11.41 16.88
CA ILE A 194 5.67 -12.63 17.25
C ILE A 194 6.01 -13.05 18.69
N GLN A 195 7.27 -12.91 19.10
CA GLN A 195 7.67 -13.19 20.48
C GLN A 195 7.04 -12.22 21.48
N ALA A 196 6.96 -10.93 21.14
CA ALA A 196 6.26 -9.94 21.95
C ALA A 196 4.76 -10.28 22.10
N LEU A 197 4.11 -10.67 21.00
CA LEU A 197 2.71 -11.12 21.01
C LEU A 197 2.48 -12.32 21.94
N ARG A 198 3.38 -13.31 21.93
CA ARG A 198 3.29 -14.49 22.81
C ARG A 198 3.46 -14.16 24.28
N THR A 199 4.33 -13.21 24.59
CA THR A 199 4.69 -12.88 25.98
C THR A 199 3.76 -11.86 26.61
N ARG A 200 3.20 -10.94 25.83
CA ARG A 200 2.41 -9.81 26.31
C ARG A 200 0.96 -9.81 25.86
N GLY A 201 0.60 -10.65 24.89
CA GLY A 201 -0.69 -10.59 24.20
C GLY A 201 -0.75 -9.48 23.14
N PRO A 202 -1.86 -9.36 22.40
CA PRO A 202 -2.09 -8.27 21.46
C PRO A 202 -2.45 -6.94 22.18
N SER A 203 -2.00 -5.83 21.61
CA SER A 203 -2.46 -4.48 21.95
C SER A 203 -3.76 -4.12 21.22
N GLY A 204 -4.31 -2.93 21.49
CA GLY A 204 -5.47 -2.40 20.75
C GLY A 204 -5.19 -2.11 19.27
N GLU A 205 -3.92 -1.97 18.89
CA GLU A 205 -3.50 -1.70 17.52
C GLU A 205 -3.14 -2.99 16.75
N HIS A 206 -3.41 -4.16 17.32
CA HIS A 206 -3.25 -5.43 16.60
C HIS A 206 -4.54 -5.81 15.90
N ARG A 207 -4.42 -6.31 14.67
CA ARG A 207 -5.53 -6.91 13.91
C ARG A 207 -5.78 -8.30 14.46
N ARG A 208 -6.82 -8.45 15.28
CA ARG A 208 -7.06 -9.66 16.07
C ARG A 208 -7.19 -10.88 15.18
N THR A 209 -7.90 -10.74 14.07
CA THR A 209 -8.10 -11.81 13.08
C THR A 209 -6.77 -12.33 12.50
N PHE A 210 -5.79 -11.44 12.30
CA PHE A 210 -4.47 -11.78 11.77
C PHE A 210 -3.57 -12.40 12.84
N VAL A 211 -3.57 -11.84 14.06
CA VAL A 211 -2.76 -12.34 15.16
C VAL A 211 -3.15 -13.78 15.52
N VAL A 212 -4.45 -14.07 15.62
CA VAL A 212 -4.94 -15.43 15.92
C VAL A 212 -4.42 -16.42 14.87
N ARG A 213 -4.62 -16.11 13.59
CA ARG A 213 -4.14 -16.95 12.48
C ARG A 213 -2.63 -17.18 12.55
N GLN A 214 -1.86 -16.11 12.77
CA GLN A 214 -0.39 -16.18 12.82
C GLN A 214 0.10 -17.06 13.98
N LEU A 215 -0.50 -16.95 15.15
CA LEU A 215 -0.09 -17.74 16.33
C LEU A 215 -0.41 -19.23 16.14
N VAL A 216 -1.59 -19.56 15.61
CA VAL A 216 -1.98 -20.95 15.29
C VAL A 216 -1.04 -21.57 14.25
N GLU A 217 -0.80 -20.88 13.13
CA GLU A 217 0.11 -21.37 12.07
C GLU A 217 1.53 -21.61 12.60
N THR A 218 1.98 -20.78 13.55
CA THR A 218 3.32 -20.94 14.16
C THR A 218 3.36 -22.14 15.11
N GLU A 219 2.29 -22.42 15.85
CA GLU A 219 2.18 -23.59 16.72
C GLU A 219 2.12 -24.90 15.92
N GLU A 220 1.33 -24.95 14.85
CA GLU A 220 1.26 -26.10 13.95
C GLU A 220 2.62 -26.37 13.27
N SER A 221 3.35 -25.32 12.86
CA SER A 221 4.69 -25.46 12.29
C SER A 221 5.69 -26.03 13.29
N LEU A 222 5.60 -25.64 14.57
CA LEU A 222 6.45 -26.16 15.64
C LEU A 222 6.13 -27.64 15.92
N LEU A 223 4.85 -27.99 15.97
CA LEU A 223 4.38 -29.37 16.19
C LEU A 223 4.75 -30.30 15.01
N GLY A 224 4.64 -29.81 13.77
CA GLY A 224 5.03 -30.55 12.56
C GLY A 224 6.54 -30.80 12.47
N ARG A 225 7.38 -29.90 12.99
CA ARG A 225 8.84 -30.10 13.09
C ARG A 225 9.25 -31.11 14.16
N THR A 226 8.46 -31.26 15.23
CA THR A 226 8.69 -32.28 16.26
C THR A 226 8.23 -33.69 15.87
N ALA A 227 7.50 -33.84 14.76
CA ALA A 227 6.91 -35.12 14.33
C ALA A 227 7.74 -35.94 13.33
N GLN A 228 9.01 -35.60 13.07
CA GLN A 228 9.93 -36.49 12.36
C GLN A 228 10.81 -37.26 13.37
N PRO A 229 10.60 -38.56 13.60
CA PRO A 229 11.53 -39.37 14.35
C PRO A 229 12.83 -39.48 13.55
N SER A 230 13.95 -39.15 14.19
CA SER A 230 15.27 -39.43 13.64
C SER A 230 15.37 -40.92 13.33
N ALA A 231 15.42 -41.26 12.04
CA ALA A 231 15.73 -42.61 11.59
C ALA A 231 17.15 -42.95 12.06
N ARG A 232 17.24 -43.58 13.23
CA ARG A 232 18.44 -44.19 13.79
C ARG A 232 18.99 -45.15 12.73
N LYS A 233 20.15 -44.82 12.18
CA LYS A 233 21.01 -45.76 11.44
C LYS A 233 21.21 -46.99 12.34
N ARG A 234 20.64 -48.12 11.91
CA ARG A 234 21.06 -49.45 12.39
C ARG A 234 21.88 -50.09 11.26
N ARG A 235 23.06 -50.52 11.71
CA ARG A 235 24.14 -51.30 11.09
C ARG A 235 23.79 -52.09 9.85
#